data_AF-A0A848ZK64-F1
#
_entry.id   AF-A0A848ZK64-F1
#
_cell.length_a   1.000
_cell.length_b   1.000
_cell.length_c   1.000
_cell.angle_alpha   90.00
_cell.angle_beta   90.00
_cell.angle_gamma   90.00
#
_symmetry.space_group_name_H-M   'P 1'
#
loop_
_entity.id
_entity.type
_entity.pdbx_description
1 polymer ?
#
loop_
_entity_poly.entity_id
_entity_poly.type
_entity_poly.pdbx_seq_one_letter_code
_entity_poly.pdbx_strand_id
1 'polypeptide(L)' 'HIQAAEGFKEHSDVLDGASDVFNQVFGEKGLHTRSALGIYQSPMDAPVLVYVLAEIIQP' A
#
# COMPACT_ATOMS: atom_id res chain seq x y z
N HIS A 1 -2.93 4.12 2.06
CA HIS A 1 -4.20 4.62 2.62
C HIS A 1 -5.35 4.07 1.80
N ILE A 2 -6.44 3.70 2.46
CA ILE A 2 -7.59 3.01 1.86
C ILE A 2 -8.83 3.79 2.23
N GLN A 3 -9.54 4.32 1.23
CA GLN A 3 -10.82 4.97 1.46
C GLN A 3 -11.84 3.89 1.81
N ALA A 4 -12.47 4.02 2.97
CA ALA A 4 -13.36 2.98 3.47
C ALA A 4 -14.54 3.59 4.24
N ALA A 5 -15.68 2.91 4.18
CA ALA A 5 -16.82 3.22 5.02
C ALA A 5 -16.54 2.90 6.49
N GLU A 6 -17.30 3.52 7.39
CA GLU A 6 -17.22 3.23 8.82
C GLU A 6 -17.45 1.72 9.08
N GLY A 7 -16.61 1.14 9.93
CA GLY A 7 -16.71 -0.26 10.34
C GLY A 7 -15.97 -1.27 9.45
N PHE A 8 -15.50 -0.87 8.26
CA PHE A 8 -14.60 -1.72 7.47
C PHE A 8 -13.23 -1.84 8.16
N LYS A 9 -12.66 -3.05 8.23
CA LYS A 9 -11.41 -3.32 8.98
C LYS A 9 -10.34 -4.06 8.19
N GLU A 10 -10.66 -4.54 6.99
CA GLU A 10 -9.78 -5.37 6.15
C GLU A 10 -8.79 -4.53 5.32
N HIS A 11 -8.35 -3.39 5.86
CA HIS A 11 -7.44 -2.47 5.16
C HIS A 11 -6.09 -3.12 4.83
N SER A 12 -5.60 -4.00 5.70
CA SER A 12 -4.36 -4.74 5.48
C SER A 12 -4.48 -5.68 4.29
N ASP A 13 -5.61 -6.36 4.16
CA ASP A 13 -5.91 -7.32 3.09
C ASP A 13 -6.04 -6.59 1.75
N VAL A 14 -6.67 -5.41 1.73
CA VAL A 14 -6.70 -4.55 0.52
C VAL A 14 -5.28 -4.15 0.11
N LEU A 15 -4.41 -3.82 1.09
CA LEU A 15 -3.04 -3.39 0.80
C LEU A 15 -2.13 -4.57 0.39
N ASP A 16 -2.50 -5.83 0.64
CA ASP A 16 -1.76 -7.00 0.16
C ASP A 16 -1.59 -6.99 -1.36
N GLY A 17 -2.58 -6.50 -2.11
CA GLY A 17 -2.44 -6.36 -3.56
C GLY A 17 -1.24 -5.50 -3.99
N ALA A 18 -0.90 -4.44 -3.24
CA ALA A 18 0.31 -3.67 -3.52
C ALA A 18 1.57 -4.45 -3.14
N SER A 19 1.55 -5.11 -1.96
CA SER A 19 2.70 -5.86 -1.46
C SER A 19 3.05 -7.06 -2.35
N ASP A 20 2.04 -7.77 -2.85
CA ASP A 20 2.21 -8.89 -3.78
C ASP A 20 2.88 -8.43 -5.07
N VAL A 21 2.47 -7.28 -5.63
CA VAL A 21 3.11 -6.71 -6.82
C VAL A 21 4.58 -6.37 -6.55
N PHE A 22 4.90 -5.72 -5.41
CA PHE A 22 6.29 -5.41 -5.07
C PHE A 22 7.14 -6.68 -4.94
N ASN A 23 6.64 -7.70 -4.22
CA ASN A 23 7.35 -8.96 -4.02
C ASN A 23 7.50 -9.74 -5.33
N GLN A 24 6.47 -9.75 -6.19
CA GLN A 24 6.50 -10.42 -7.49
C GLN A 24 7.53 -9.77 -8.44
N VAL A 25 7.60 -8.43 -8.46
CA VAL A 25 8.46 -7.68 -9.39
C VAL A 25 9.91 -7.60 -8.89
N PHE A 26 10.12 -7.39 -7.58
CA PHE A 26 11.44 -7.12 -7.01
C PHE A 26 12.03 -8.29 -6.21
N GLY A 27 11.29 -9.38 -6.02
CA GLY A 27 11.74 -10.54 -5.23
C GLY A 27 12.04 -10.16 -3.78
N GLU A 28 13.16 -10.65 -3.25
CA GLU A 28 13.63 -10.33 -1.88
C GLU A 28 13.77 -8.82 -1.64
N LYS A 29 14.15 -8.04 -2.66
CA LYS A 29 14.24 -6.57 -2.56
C LYS A 29 12.87 -5.89 -2.48
N GLY A 30 11.81 -6.63 -2.80
CA GLY A 30 10.43 -6.19 -2.69
C GLY A 30 9.90 -6.29 -1.26
N LEU A 31 10.56 -7.01 -0.34
CA LEU A 31 10.11 -7.11 1.04
C LEU A 31 10.21 -5.75 1.75
N HIS A 32 9.12 -5.33 2.39
CA HIS A 32 9.00 -3.99 2.98
C HIS A 32 8.13 -3.98 4.24
N THR A 33 8.33 -2.96 5.07
CA THR A 33 7.35 -2.58 6.09
C THR A 33 6.29 -1.67 5.47
N ARG A 34 5.10 -1.62 6.08
CA ARG A 34 3.98 -0.82 5.56
C ARG A 34 3.03 -0.38 6.67
N SER A 35 2.19 0.60 6.33
CA SER A 35 1.04 1.03 7.13
C SER A 35 -0.23 0.98 6.29
N ALA A 36 -1.22 0.23 6.76
CA ALA A 36 -2.55 0.15 6.16
C ALA A 36 -3.55 0.94 7.02
N LEU A 37 -3.86 2.17 6.59
CA LEU A 37 -4.75 3.06 7.31
C LEU A 37 -6.01 3.34 6.49
N GLY A 38 -7.17 3.18 7.14
CA GLY A 38 -8.45 3.63 6.64
C GLY A 38 -8.55 5.17 6.68
N ILE A 39 -9.09 5.75 5.62
CA ILE A 39 -9.36 7.19 5.51
C ILE A 39 -10.80 7.41 5.04
N TYR A 40 -11.39 8.54 5.43
CA TYR A 40 -12.76 8.86 5.05
C TYR A 40 -12.89 9.30 3.59
N GLN A 41 -11.91 10.06 3.08
CA GLN A 41 -11.89 10.61 1.73
C GLN A 41 -10.48 10.63 1.18
N SER A 42 -10.37 10.53 -0.15
CA SER A 42 -9.12 10.58 -0.89
C SER A 42 -9.15 11.66 -1.98
N PRO A 43 -7.98 12.20 -2.39
CA PRO A 43 -7.83 12.89 -3.66
C PRO A 43 -8.39 12.09 -4.84
N MET A 44 -9.11 12.77 -5.73
CA MET A 44 -9.66 12.21 -6.98
C MET A 44 -10.63 11.03 -6.79
N ASP A 45 -11.17 10.83 -5.58
CA ASP A 45 -12.01 9.67 -5.22
C ASP A 45 -11.31 8.33 -5.51
N ALA A 46 -9.99 8.31 -5.33
CA ALA A 46 -9.18 7.12 -5.48
C ALA A 46 -9.42 6.14 -4.32
N PRO A 47 -9.78 4.87 -4.58
CA PRO A 47 -10.05 3.92 -3.49
C PRO A 47 -8.80 3.61 -2.66
N VAL A 48 -7.61 3.68 -3.27
CA VAL A 48 -6.33 3.39 -2.62
C VAL A 48 -5.27 4.39 -3.05
N LEU A 49 -4.50 4.89 -2.08
CA LEU A 49 -3.28 5.68 -2.31
C LEU A 49 -2.08 4.97 -1.70
N VAL A 50 -1.06 4.71 -2.51
CA VAL A 50 0.19 4.04 -2.10
C VAL A 50 1.33 5.05 -2.14
N TYR A 51 2.10 5.10 -1.05
CA TYR A 51 3.33 5.89 -0.95
C TYR A 51 4.49 4.94 -0.70
N VAL A 52 5.61 5.18 -1.38
CA VAL A 52 6.76 4.29 -1.34
C VAL A 52 8.01 5.10 -1.05
N LEU A 53 8.81 4.60 -0.12
CA LEU A 53 10.18 5.03 0.12
C LEU A 53 11.08 3.86 -0.29
N ALA A 54 12.01 4.11 -1.19
CA ALA A 54 12.90 3.09 -1.73
C ALA A 54 14.35 3.50 -1.54
N GLU A 55 15.18 2.56 -1.12
CA GLU A 55 16.63 2.68 -1.23
C GLU A 55 17.04 2.53 -2.70
N ILE A 56 17.92 3.41 -3.16
CA ILE A 56 18.50 3.35 -4.50
C ILE A 56 19.97 2.98 -4.35
N ILE A 57 20.38 1.90 -5.02
CA ILE A 57 21.79 1.53 -5.07
C ILE A 57 22.50 2.56 -5.95
N GLN A 58 23.37 3.37 -5.34
CA GLN A 58 24.24 4.27 -6.07
C GLN A 58 25.40 3.46 -6.70
N PRO A 59 25.87 3.85 -7.90
CA PRO A 59 26.97 3.18 -8.59
C PRO A 59 28.31 3.29 -7.83
#